data_AF-A0A963GV19-F1
#
_entry.id   AF-A0A963GV19-F1
#
_cell.length_a   1.000
_cell.length_b   1.000
_cell.length_c   1.000
_cell.angle_alpha   90.00
_cell.angle_beta   90.00
_cell.angle_gamma   90.00
#
_symmetry.space_group_name_H-M   'P 1'
#
loop_
_entity.id
_entity.type
_entity.pdbx_description
1 polymer ?
#
loop_
_entity_poly.entity_id
_entity_poly.type
_entity_poly.pdbx_seq_one_letter_code
_entity_poly.pdbx_strand_id
1 'polypeptide(L)'
;GMSSGNKLYAFFEQSFLQASKQGIQGMRVLGDMAWTLKKGIGVEELNAFESRYNQGLGHRFPVISLCQYDARLFSGTAILSALKCHNDTFHYPLNHFLGA
;
A
#
# COMPACT_ATOMS: atom_id res chain seq x y z
N GLY A 1 -6.32 -5.69 -8.78
CA GLY A 1 -6.01 -4.26 -8.75
C GLY A 1 -6.96 -3.48 -9.64
N MET A 2 -7.05 -2.16 -9.45
CA MET A 2 -7.90 -1.27 -10.27
C MET A 2 -7.18 -0.87 -11.57
N SER A 3 -7.63 0.16 -12.28
CA SER A 3 -6.91 0.74 -13.43
C SER A 3 -6.11 2.00 -13.09
N SER A 4 -6.21 2.50 -11.86
CA SER A 4 -5.39 3.60 -11.35
C SER A 4 -5.30 3.54 -9.82
N GLY A 5 -4.26 4.15 -9.26
CA GLY A 5 -4.08 4.30 -7.82
C GLY A 5 -5.22 5.06 -7.16
N ASN A 6 -5.71 6.13 -7.81
CA ASN A 6 -6.82 6.94 -7.30
C ASN A 6 -8.13 6.15 -7.17
N LYS A 7 -8.45 5.28 -8.14
CA LYS A 7 -9.64 4.43 -8.07
C LYS A 7 -9.53 3.40 -6.95
N LEU A 8 -8.34 2.81 -6.77
CA LEU A 8 -8.09 1.88 -5.68
C LEU A 8 -8.20 2.56 -4.32
N TYR A 9 -7.66 3.78 -4.18
CA TYR A 9 -7.79 4.58 -2.96
C TYR A 9 -9.25 4.86 -2.63
N ALA A 10 -10.04 5.36 -3.60
CA ALA A 10 -11.46 5.66 -3.39
C ALA A 10 -12.26 4.40 -3.01
N PHE A 11 -11.94 3.26 -3.63
CA PHE A 11 -12.53 1.97 -3.27
C PHE A 11 -12.25 1.60 -1.81
N PHE A 12 -11.00 1.71 -1.36
CA PHE A 12 -10.64 1.42 0.03
C PHE A 12 -11.30 2.39 1.01
N GLU A 13 -11.31 3.69 0.72
CA GLU A 13 -11.95 4.68 1.59
C GLU A 13 -13.44 4.37 1.78
N GLN A 14 -14.16 4.08 0.69
CA GLN A 14 -15.57 3.71 0.78
C GLN A 14 -15.76 2.39 1.54
N SER A 15 -14.93 1.38 1.26
CA SER A 15 -15.02 0.08 1.92
C SER A 15 -14.77 0.17 3.43
N PHE A 16 -13.76 0.94 3.84
CA PHE A 16 -13.43 1.12 5.26
C PHE A 16 -14.47 1.96 5.99
N LEU A 17 -15.03 2.98 5.34
CA LEU A 17 -16.16 3.74 5.88
C LEU A 17 -17.39 2.84 6.11
N GLN A 18 -17.71 1.97 5.16
CA GLN A 18 -18.84 1.05 5.29
C GLN A 18 -18.61 0.03 6.40
N ALA A 19 -17.42 -0.58 6.47
CA ALA A 19 -17.07 -1.51 7.54
C ALA A 19 -17.13 -0.84 8.92
N SER A 20 -16.64 0.40 9.04
CA SER A 20 -16.73 1.18 10.27
C SER A 20 -18.18 1.48 10.67
N LYS A 21 -19.05 1.85 9.72
CA LYS A 21 -20.50 2.04 9.99
C LYS A 21 -21.20 0.77 10.46
N GLN A 22 -20.71 -0.39 10.04
CA GLN A 22 -21.22 -1.70 10.48
C GLN A 22 -20.65 -2.14 11.84
N GLY A 23 -19.79 -1.35 12.48
CA GLY A 23 -19.17 -1.68 13.76
C GLY A 23 -18.03 -2.70 13.67
N ILE A 24 -17.46 -2.91 12.48
CA ILE A 24 -16.28 -3.78 12.32
C ILE A 24 -15.09 -3.15 13.03
N GLN A 25 -14.50 -3.90 13.96
CA GLN A 25 -13.42 -3.42 14.83
C GLN A 25 -12.01 -3.62 14.26
N GLY A 26 -11.88 -4.33 13.14
CA GLY A 26 -10.58 -4.62 12.55
C GLY A 26 -10.70 -5.13 11.11
N MET A 27 -9.85 -4.59 10.25
CA MET A 27 -9.74 -4.98 8.85
C MET A 27 -8.32 -5.43 8.53
N ARG A 28 -8.18 -6.39 7.63
CA ARG A 28 -6.89 -6.83 7.09
C ARG A 28 -6.90 -6.73 5.58
N VAL A 29 -5.90 -6.05 5.02
CA VAL A 29 -5.76 -5.83 3.58
C VAL A 29 -4.47 -6.45 3.10
N LEU A 30 -4.55 -7.22 2.02
CA LEU A 30 -3.40 -7.77 1.33
C LEU A 30 -3.40 -7.25 -0.10
N GLY A 31 -2.30 -6.62 -0.53
CA GLY A 31 -2.13 -6.09 -1.88
C GLY A 31 -1.02 -6.82 -2.63
N ASP A 32 -1.35 -7.53 -3.71
CA ASP A 32 -0.35 -7.99 -4.70
C ASP A 32 0.01 -6.82 -5.61
N MET A 33 1.14 -6.16 -5.35
CA MET A 33 1.56 -4.95 -6.05
C MET A 33 1.93 -5.18 -7.50
N ALA A 34 2.18 -6.43 -7.93
CA ALA A 34 2.40 -6.75 -9.35
C ALA A 34 1.18 -6.42 -10.23
N TRP A 35 0.02 -6.12 -9.63
CA TRP A 35 -1.14 -5.57 -10.34
C TRP A 35 -0.82 -4.29 -11.12
N THR A 36 0.08 -3.43 -10.63
CA THR A 36 0.43 -2.17 -11.29
C THR A 36 1.16 -2.42 -12.60
N LEU A 37 2.15 -3.32 -12.58
CA LEU A 37 2.91 -3.74 -13.76
C LEU A 37 1.98 -4.37 -14.81
N LYS A 38 1.06 -5.25 -14.38
CA LYS A 38 0.05 -5.87 -15.26
C LYS A 38 -0.91 -4.87 -15.90
N LYS A 39 -1.07 -3.68 -15.31
CA LYS A 39 -1.95 -2.60 -15.79
C LYS A 39 -1.19 -1.46 -16.45
N GLY A 40 0.13 -1.57 -16.60
CA GLY A 40 0.97 -0.51 -17.17
C GLY A 40 1.05 0.74 -16.30
N ILE A 41 0.77 0.63 -14.99
CA ILE A 41 0.86 1.73 -14.05
C ILE A 41 2.32 1.92 -13.68
N GLY A 42 2.81 3.15 -13.87
CA GLY A 42 4.19 3.52 -13.57
C GLY A 42 4.49 3.51 -12.07
N VAL A 43 5.77 3.37 -11.74
CA VAL A 43 6.27 3.36 -10.34
C VAL A 43 5.93 4.66 -9.61
N GLU A 44 5.94 5.81 -10.29
CA GLU A 44 5.58 7.09 -9.67
C GLU A 44 4.11 7.15 -9.23
N GLU A 45 3.19 6.66 -10.06
CA GLU A 45 1.77 6.59 -9.69
C GLU A 45 1.56 5.59 -8.53
N LEU A 46 2.28 4.46 -8.56
CA LEU A 46 2.27 3.51 -7.45
C LEU A 46 2.75 4.17 -6.16
N ASN A 47 3.92 4.82 -6.16
CA ASN A 47 4.48 5.50 -4.98
C ASN A 47 3.52 6.58 -4.43
N ALA A 48 2.88 7.34 -5.32
CA ALA A 48 1.90 8.35 -4.94
C ALA A 48 0.66 7.72 -4.28
N PHE A 49 0.17 6.60 -4.81
CA PHE A 49 -0.90 5.83 -4.19
C PHE A 49 -0.51 5.32 -2.80
N GLU A 50 0.67 4.71 -2.67
CA GLU A 50 1.11 4.09 -1.41
C GLU A 50 1.36 5.12 -0.32
N SER A 51 2.00 6.24 -0.66
CA SER A 51 2.21 7.34 0.27
C SER A 51 0.88 7.91 0.78
N ARG A 52 -0.07 8.15 -0.14
CA ARG A 52 -1.41 8.65 0.21
C ARG A 52 -2.20 7.63 1.04
N TYR A 53 -2.12 6.35 0.68
CA TYR A 53 -2.79 5.27 1.40
C TYR A 53 -2.25 5.17 2.83
N ASN A 54 -0.93 5.16 3.00
CA ASN A 54 -0.27 5.03 4.29
C ASN A 54 -0.59 6.21 5.21
N GLN A 55 -0.42 7.45 4.72
CA GLN A 55 -0.68 8.67 5.50
C GLN A 55 -2.16 8.91 5.76
N GLY A 56 -3.04 8.45 4.87
CA GLY A 56 -4.47 8.67 4.92
C GLY A 56 -5.22 7.50 5.55
N LEU A 57 -5.44 6.43 4.78
CA LEU A 57 -6.34 5.34 5.17
C LEU A 57 -5.77 4.45 6.26
N GLY A 58 -4.47 4.16 6.22
CA GLY A 58 -3.80 3.30 7.20
C GLY A 58 -3.87 3.83 8.64
N HIS A 59 -3.94 5.16 8.80
CA HIS A 59 -4.02 5.81 10.12
C HIS A 59 -5.44 6.17 10.55
N ARG A 60 -6.38 6.30 9.61
CA ARG A 60 -7.76 6.75 9.89
C ARG A 60 -8.72 5.62 10.25
N PHE A 61 -8.39 4.37 9.94
CA PHE A 61 -9.27 3.22 10.12
C PHE A 61 -8.56 2.11 10.90
N PRO A 62 -9.29 1.21 11.59
CA PRO A 62 -8.70 0.06 12.27
C PRO A 62 -8.31 -1.01 11.25
N VAL A 63 -7.28 -0.74 10.46
CA VAL A 63 -6.83 -1.60 9.36
C VAL A 63 -5.34 -1.91 9.49
N ILE A 64 -4.98 -3.17 9.25
CA ILE A 64 -3.60 -3.59 9.01
C ILE A 64 -3.48 -3.99 7.55
N SER A 65 -2.52 -3.41 6.85
CA SER A 65 -2.30 -3.60 5.42
C SER A 65 -0.92 -4.16 5.14
N LEU A 66 -0.84 -5.10 4.21
CA LEU A 66 0.41 -5.68 3.73
C LEU A 66 0.48 -5.57 2.20
N CYS A 67 1.46 -4.81 1.70
CA CYS A 67 1.80 -4.74 0.28
C CYS A 67 2.87 -5.78 -0.06
N GLN A 68 2.59 -6.65 -1.02
CA GLN A 68 3.48 -7.70 -1.50
C GLN A 68 4.08 -7.31 -2.85
N TYR A 69 5.41 -7.31 -2.95
CA TYR A 69 6.14 -7.01 -4.18
C TYR A 69 6.88 -8.26 -4.63
N ASP A 70 6.69 -8.65 -5.89
CA ASP A 70 7.45 -9.74 -6.48
C ASP A 70 8.83 -9.23 -6.92
N ALA A 71 9.89 -9.66 -6.22
CA ALA A 71 11.27 -9.26 -6.50
C ALA A 71 11.77 -9.64 -7.91
N ARG A 72 11.07 -10.54 -8.62
CA ARG A 72 11.38 -10.89 -10.01
C ARG A 72 10.79 -9.92 -11.01
N LEU A 73 9.81 -9.10 -10.60
CA LEU A 73 9.06 -8.20 -11.46
C LEU A 73 9.38 -6.73 -11.21
N PHE A 74 9.72 -6.37 -9.97
CA PHE A 74 10.08 -5.00 -9.59
C PHE A 74 11.59 -4.77 -9.67
N SER A 75 12.00 -3.57 -10.11
CA SER A 75 13.40 -3.15 -10.00
C SER A 75 13.80 -2.98 -8.54
N GLY A 76 15.10 -3.14 -8.24
CA GLY A 76 15.62 -2.89 -6.89
C GLY A 76 15.33 -1.47 -6.39
N THR A 77 15.34 -0.47 -7.26
CA THR A 77 14.97 0.91 -6.93
C THR A 77 13.50 1.06 -6.58
N ALA A 78 12.59 0.36 -7.27
CA ALA A 78 11.17 0.39 -6.93
C ALA A 78 10.88 -0.26 -5.57
N ILE A 79 11.54 -1.40 -5.28
CA ILE A 79 11.45 -2.05 -3.96
C ILE A 79 12.02 -1.14 -2.86
N LEU A 80 13.14 -0.48 -3.13
CA LEU A 80 13.72 0.47 -2.18
C LEU A 80 12.78 1.64 -1.88
N SER A 81 12.10 2.21 -2.89
CA SER A 81 11.10 3.25 -2.68
C SER A 81 9.95 2.77 -1.79
N ALA A 82 9.43 1.57 -2.05
CA ALA A 82 8.39 0.95 -1.21
C ALA A 82 8.83 0.81 0.26
N LEU A 83 10.04 0.31 0.50
CA LEU A 83 10.61 0.15 1.85
C LEU A 83 10.81 1.48 2.59
N LYS A 84 10.94 2.60 1.87
CA LYS A 84 10.98 3.95 2.48
C LYS A 84 9.59 4.49 2.80
N CYS A 85 8.54 4.04 2.11
CA CYS A 85 7.19 4.57 2.27
C CYS A 85 6.45 4.05 3.52
N HIS A 86 6.70 2.81 3.94
CA HIS A 86 6.04 2.19 5.10
C HIS A 86 6.92 1.10 5.74
N ASN A 87 6.54 0.68 6.95
CA ASN A 87 7.22 -0.40 7.65
C ASN A 87 7.18 -1.70 6.82
N ASP A 88 8.28 -2.44 6.84
CA ASP A 88 8.35 -3.80 6.32
C ASP A 88 8.02 -4.83 7.42
N THR A 89 8.14 -6.11 7.06
CA THR A 89 7.83 -7.25 7.95
C THR A 89 9.08 -7.92 8.52
N PHE A 90 10.28 -7.35 8.31
CA PHE A 90 11.51 -7.90 8.85
C PHE A 90 11.59 -7.70 10.36
N HIS A 91 12.34 -8.59 11.01
CA HIS A 91 12.57 -8.51 12.46
C HIS A 91 13.24 -7.19 12.88
N TYR A 92 14.07 -6.61 11.99
CA TYR A 92 14.64 -5.29 12.12
C TYR A 92 14.19 -4.44 10.92
N PRO A 93 13.20 -3.55 11.10
CA PRO A 93 12.68 -2.74 10.01
C PRO A 93 13.78 -1.93 9.31
N LEU A 94 13.81 -2.01 7.98
CA LEU A 94 14.83 -1.36 7.15
C LEU A 94 14.65 0.15 7.08
N ASN A 95 13.41 0.64 7.24
CA ASN A 95 13.13 2.07 7.20
C ASN A 95 13.91 2.87 8.26
N HIS A 96 14.32 2.25 9.38
CA HIS A 96 15.20 2.85 10.38
C HIS A 96 16.60 3.17 9.85
N PHE A 97 17.07 2.46 8.82
CA PHE A 97 18.39 2.63 8.22
C PHE A 97 18.37 3.46 6.94
N LEU A 98 17.24 3.49 6.22
CA LEU A 98 17.16 4.01 4.85
C LEU A 98 17.00 5.53 4.76
N GLY A 99 16.75 6.22 5.88
CA GLY A 99 16.44 7.65 5.92
C GLY A 99 15.08 7.96 5.30
N ALA A 100 14.34 8.88 5.93
CA ALA A 100 13.07 9.39 5.39
C ALA A 100 13.30 10.22 4.11
#